data_AF-A0A8H4BGL2-F1
#
_entry.id   AF-A0A8H4BGL2-F1
#
_cell.length_a   1.000
_cell.length_b   1.000
_cell.length_c   1.000
_cell.angle_alpha   90.00
_cell.angle_beta   90.00
_cell.angle_gamma   90.00
#
_symmetry.space_group_name_H-M   'P 1'
#
loop_
_entity.id
_entity.type
_entity.pdbx_description
1 polymer ?
#
loop_
_entity_poly.entity_id
_entity_poly.type
_entity_poly.pdbx_seq_one_letter_code
_entity_poly.pdbx_strand_id
1 'polypeptide(L)'
;MAMTHRLRTLHDGILVGIGTALVDNPQLNARYVSADTAIQQPQPIVLDPFMKLASNCKLIDNHQHGKGKQPWLIVAEKALVDETDKKAVLDKAGVKFISVKALKNGRLPLDEVFKALKANGIHTLMIEGGSRVIQSCLKDVWDQLIITTAPIFIGSDGVPAIQDSNDLPKLNKIKYQTMGRDSVLAATK
;
A
#
# COMPACT_ATOMS: atom_id res chain seq x y z
N MET A 1 -0.39 16.34 4.10
CA MET A 1 -0.28 15.90 2.69
C MET A 1 1.13 15.99 2.10
N ALA A 2 1.82 17.14 2.13
CA ALA A 2 3.15 17.27 1.53
C ALA A 2 4.19 16.27 2.10
N MET A 3 4.19 16.05 3.43
CA MET A 3 5.05 15.05 4.07
C MET A 3 4.85 13.64 3.51
N THR A 4 3.61 13.15 3.46
CA THR A 4 3.28 11.82 2.90
C THR A 4 3.74 11.69 1.45
N HIS A 5 3.53 12.72 0.64
CA HIS A 5 3.99 12.70 -0.75
C HIS A 5 5.51 12.71 -0.86
N ARG A 6 6.24 13.34 0.06
CA ARG A 6 7.71 13.22 0.15
C ARG A 6 8.14 11.83 0.61
N LEU A 7 7.45 11.22 1.58
CA LEU A 7 7.75 9.85 1.99
C LEU A 7 7.60 8.87 0.81
N ARG A 8 6.57 9.04 -0.01
CA ARG A 8 6.38 8.25 -1.25
C ARG A 8 7.57 8.32 -2.20
N THR A 9 8.28 9.45 -2.28
CA THR A 9 9.45 9.58 -3.18
C THR A 9 10.70 8.90 -2.63
N LEU A 10 10.70 8.52 -1.35
CA LEU A 10 11.84 7.86 -0.68
C LEU A 10 11.76 6.33 -0.75
N HIS A 11 10.72 5.77 -1.39
CA HIS A 11 10.49 4.34 -1.44
C HIS A 11 10.35 3.85 -2.89
N ASP A 12 10.84 2.65 -3.16
CA ASP A 12 10.74 2.00 -4.47
C ASP A 12 9.30 1.63 -4.80
N GLY A 13 8.52 1.24 -3.77
CA GLY A 13 7.13 0.82 -3.90
C GLY A 13 6.22 1.43 -2.83
N ILE A 14 4.94 1.51 -3.18
CA ILE A 14 3.85 1.85 -2.26
C ILE A 14 2.77 0.77 -2.35
N LEU A 15 2.34 0.26 -1.21
CA LEU A 15 1.41 -0.85 -1.11
C LEU A 15 0.16 -0.50 -0.31
N VAL A 16 -0.98 -0.95 -0.82
CA VAL A 16 -2.26 -0.95 -0.12
C VAL A 16 -2.96 -2.30 -0.25
N GLY A 17 -3.85 -2.61 0.70
CA GLY A 17 -4.79 -3.72 0.55
C GLY A 17 -5.91 -3.39 -0.44
N ILE A 18 -6.49 -4.42 -1.07
CA ILE A 18 -7.63 -4.28 -1.99
C ILE A 18 -8.81 -3.52 -1.40
N GLY A 19 -9.10 -3.66 -0.10
CA GLY A 19 -10.19 -2.91 0.55
C GLY A 19 -10.01 -1.39 0.43
N THR A 20 -8.80 -0.90 0.67
CA THR A 20 -8.44 0.52 0.48
C THR A 20 -8.54 0.92 -0.99
N ALA A 21 -8.03 0.07 -1.90
CA ALA A 21 -8.10 0.37 -3.32
C ALA A 21 -9.55 0.52 -3.84
N LEU A 22 -10.47 -0.31 -3.35
CA LEU A 22 -11.89 -0.27 -3.73
C LEU A 22 -12.63 0.92 -3.13
N VAL A 23 -12.39 1.25 -1.86
CA VAL A 23 -13.11 2.32 -1.15
C VAL A 23 -12.57 3.69 -1.55
N ASP A 24 -11.25 3.87 -1.53
CA ASP A 24 -10.64 5.20 -1.69
C ASP A 24 -10.29 5.53 -3.14
N ASN A 25 -10.20 4.51 -4.00
CA ASN A 25 -9.72 4.61 -5.38
C ASN A 25 -8.49 5.53 -5.49
N PRO A 26 -7.37 5.17 -4.82
CA PRO A 26 -6.22 6.04 -4.67
C PRO A 26 -5.38 6.12 -5.96
N GLN A 27 -4.56 7.16 -6.06
CA GLN A 27 -3.62 7.32 -7.18
C GLN A 27 -2.24 6.71 -6.92
N LEU A 28 -1.87 6.54 -5.65
CA LEU A 28 -0.58 5.99 -5.19
C LEU A 28 0.68 6.59 -5.86
N ASN A 29 0.61 7.87 -6.25
CA ASN A 29 1.73 8.64 -6.80
C ASN A 29 2.14 9.80 -5.87
N ALA A 30 3.37 10.29 -6.03
CA ALA A 30 3.88 11.51 -5.42
C ALA A 30 3.53 12.73 -6.31
N ARG A 31 3.03 13.83 -5.71
CA ARG A 31 2.45 14.97 -6.44
C ARG A 31 2.71 16.31 -5.76
N TYR A 32 2.76 16.35 -4.43
CA TYR A 32 2.99 17.58 -3.65
C TYR A 32 4.45 17.69 -3.18
N VAL A 33 5.37 17.72 -4.14
CA VAL A 33 6.82 17.84 -3.96
C VAL A 33 7.33 18.93 -4.91
N SER A 34 8.43 19.62 -4.57
CA SER A 34 8.91 20.78 -5.33
C SER A 34 9.26 20.43 -6.78
N ALA A 35 8.88 21.30 -7.71
CA ALA A 35 9.03 21.12 -9.15
C ALA A 35 10.49 20.94 -9.60
N ASP A 36 11.45 21.45 -8.82
CA ASP A 36 12.88 21.44 -9.15
C ASP A 36 13.57 20.09 -8.89
N THR A 37 12.84 19.11 -8.36
CA THR A 37 13.40 17.78 -8.04
C THR A 37 12.91 16.79 -9.08
N ALA A 38 13.81 16.01 -9.68
CA ALA A 38 13.39 14.83 -10.43
C ALA A 38 12.73 13.85 -9.45
N ILE A 39 11.40 13.71 -9.52
CA ILE A 39 10.65 12.91 -8.54
C ILE A 39 10.67 11.45 -8.97
N GLN A 40 11.32 10.60 -8.17
CA GLN A 40 11.14 9.17 -8.28
C GLN A 40 9.73 8.79 -7.80
N GLN A 41 8.89 8.33 -8.73
CA GLN A 41 7.57 7.81 -8.39
C GLN A 41 7.69 6.40 -7.79
N PRO A 42 6.98 6.08 -6.69
CA PRO A 42 6.96 4.72 -6.17
C PRO A 42 6.16 3.80 -7.13
N GLN A 43 6.49 2.52 -7.12
CA GLN A 43 5.75 1.48 -7.81
C GLN A 43 4.40 1.23 -7.09
N PRO A 44 3.24 1.52 -7.71
CA PRO A 44 1.94 1.25 -7.09
C PRO A 44 1.66 -0.25 -7.04
N ILE A 45 1.37 -0.77 -5.84
CA ILE A 45 1.14 -2.19 -5.56
C ILE A 45 -0.16 -2.36 -4.78
N VAL A 46 -0.99 -3.31 -5.22
CA VAL A 46 -2.24 -3.68 -4.52
C VAL A 46 -2.18 -5.16 -4.13
N LEU A 47 -2.43 -5.46 -2.85
CA LEU A 47 -2.65 -6.84 -2.38
C LEU A 47 -4.10 -7.23 -2.60
N ASP A 48 -4.34 -8.14 -3.55
CA ASP A 48 -5.66 -8.56 -3.98
C ASP A 48 -5.70 -10.07 -4.26
N PRO A 49 -5.81 -10.91 -3.22
CA PRO A 49 -5.79 -12.37 -3.38
C PRO A 49 -6.86 -12.90 -4.35
N PHE A 50 -7.92 -12.13 -4.61
CA PHE A 50 -9.11 -12.58 -5.35
C PHE A 50 -9.40 -11.74 -6.61
N MET A 51 -8.45 -10.93 -7.09
CA MET A 51 -8.59 -10.13 -8.32
C MET A 51 -9.84 -9.23 -8.38
N LYS A 52 -10.20 -8.60 -7.26
CA LYS A 52 -11.36 -7.71 -7.15
C LYS A 52 -11.11 -6.30 -7.68
N LEU A 53 -9.87 -5.92 -8.00
CA LEU A 53 -9.54 -4.57 -8.48
C LEU A 53 -10.46 -4.13 -9.64
N ALA A 54 -11.01 -2.93 -9.52
CA ALA A 54 -11.86 -2.36 -10.54
C ALA A 54 -11.02 -1.91 -11.75
N SER A 55 -11.46 -2.25 -12.97
CA SER A 55 -10.75 -1.91 -14.21
C SER A 55 -10.78 -0.40 -14.52
N ASN A 56 -11.71 0.35 -13.91
CA ASN A 56 -11.85 1.80 -14.02
C ASN A 56 -11.25 2.56 -12.84
N CYS A 57 -10.29 1.97 -12.11
CA CYS A 57 -9.63 2.65 -11.00
C CYS A 57 -8.58 3.67 -11.48
N LYS A 58 -8.28 4.68 -10.64
CA LYS A 58 -7.32 5.76 -10.95
C LYS A 58 -5.91 5.24 -11.21
N LEU A 59 -5.53 4.10 -10.64
CA LEU A 59 -4.21 3.50 -10.87
C LEU A 59 -4.02 3.11 -12.34
N ILE A 60 -5.03 2.48 -12.92
CA ILE A 60 -5.05 2.06 -14.32
C ILE A 60 -5.15 3.31 -15.22
N ASP A 61 -6.09 4.20 -14.93
CA ASP A 61 -6.28 5.45 -15.68
C ASP A 61 -5.00 6.30 -15.73
N ASN A 62 -4.32 6.45 -14.59
CA ASN A 62 -3.06 7.18 -14.52
C ASN A 62 -1.96 6.53 -15.36
N HIS A 63 -1.86 5.19 -15.36
CA HIS A 63 -0.88 4.49 -16.16
C HIS A 63 -1.13 4.67 -17.67
N GLN A 64 -2.39 4.49 -18.10
CA GLN A 64 -2.79 4.63 -19.51
C GLN A 64 -2.54 6.03 -20.05
N HIS A 65 -2.62 7.06 -19.20
CA HIS A 65 -2.35 8.45 -19.58
C HIS A 65 -0.93 8.92 -19.26
N GLY A 66 0.00 8.03 -18.90
CA GLY A 66 1.40 8.37 -18.62
C GLY A 66 1.62 9.22 -17.36
N LYS A 67 0.63 9.28 -16.46
CA LYS A 67 0.64 10.04 -15.19
C LYS A 67 1.01 9.18 -13.98
N GLY A 68 1.26 7.89 -14.18
CA GLY A 68 1.63 6.93 -13.14
C GLY A 68 2.38 5.73 -13.69
N LYS A 69 3.10 5.04 -12.81
CA LYS A 69 3.72 3.75 -13.12
C LYS A 69 2.67 2.67 -13.33
N GLN A 70 3.05 1.61 -14.04
CA GLN A 70 2.22 0.43 -14.27
C GLN A 70 1.75 -0.17 -12.94
N PRO A 71 0.44 -0.32 -12.66
CA PRO A 71 -0.02 -0.92 -11.40
C PRO A 71 0.34 -2.40 -11.30
N TRP A 72 0.86 -2.80 -10.13
CA TRP A 72 1.13 -4.20 -9.81
C TRP A 72 0.02 -4.75 -8.92
N LEU A 73 -0.51 -5.90 -9.31
CA LEU A 73 -1.53 -6.63 -8.55
C LEU A 73 -0.92 -7.92 -8.02
N ILE A 74 -0.79 -8.02 -6.69
CA ILE A 74 -0.34 -9.25 -6.04
C ILE A 74 -1.57 -10.12 -5.79
N VAL A 75 -1.61 -11.28 -6.43
CA VAL A 75 -2.78 -12.18 -6.44
C VAL A 75 -2.44 -13.57 -5.97
N ALA A 76 -3.44 -14.35 -5.56
CA ALA A 76 -3.26 -15.78 -5.39
C ALA A 76 -3.09 -16.45 -6.76
N GLU A 77 -2.19 -17.44 -6.88
CA GLU A 77 -2.03 -18.24 -8.12
C GLU A 77 -3.37 -18.78 -8.62
N LYS A 78 -4.22 -19.28 -7.71
CA LYS A 78 -5.55 -19.79 -8.03
C LYS A 78 -6.44 -18.74 -8.71
N ALA A 79 -6.35 -17.46 -8.32
CA ALA A 79 -7.15 -16.40 -8.92
C ALA A 79 -6.77 -16.16 -10.40
N LEU A 80 -5.53 -16.46 -10.82
CA LEU A 80 -5.16 -16.36 -12.24
C LEU A 80 -5.85 -17.42 -13.11
N VAL A 81 -6.26 -18.54 -12.52
CA VAL A 81 -6.94 -19.65 -13.20
C VAL A 81 -8.45 -19.48 -13.10
N ASP A 82 -8.96 -19.06 -11.95
CA ASP A 82 -10.40 -18.95 -11.71
C ASP A 82 -11.00 -17.70 -12.37
N GLU A 83 -10.26 -16.59 -12.44
CA GLU A 83 -10.76 -15.27 -12.87
C GLU A 83 -10.25 -14.90 -14.29
N THR A 84 -10.32 -15.81 -15.25
CA THR A 84 -9.72 -15.65 -16.60
C THR A 84 -10.21 -14.41 -17.35
N ASP A 85 -11.52 -14.16 -17.37
CA ASP A 85 -12.10 -12.98 -18.04
C ASP A 85 -11.63 -11.67 -17.40
N LYS A 86 -11.67 -11.62 -16.05
CA LYS A 86 -11.22 -10.47 -15.28
C LYS A 86 -9.72 -10.22 -15.48
N LYS A 87 -8.93 -11.29 -15.50
CA LYS A 87 -7.49 -11.24 -15.78
C LYS A 87 -7.26 -10.64 -17.16
N ALA A 88 -7.95 -11.10 -18.20
CA ALA A 88 -7.80 -10.58 -19.55
C ALA A 88 -8.14 -9.08 -19.63
N VAL A 89 -9.20 -8.64 -18.96
CA VAL A 89 -9.58 -7.22 -18.88
C VAL A 89 -8.49 -6.38 -18.22
N LEU A 90 -7.97 -6.82 -17.07
CA LEU A 90 -6.95 -6.08 -16.32
C LEU A 90 -5.59 -6.11 -17.01
N ASP A 91 -5.23 -7.22 -17.66
CA ASP A 91 -4.01 -7.37 -18.47
C ASP A 91 -4.01 -6.39 -19.65
N LYS A 92 -5.12 -6.35 -20.41
CA LYS A 92 -5.33 -5.37 -21.48
C LYS A 92 -5.31 -3.93 -20.98
N ALA A 93 -5.75 -3.71 -19.75
CA ALA A 93 -5.71 -2.40 -19.12
C ALA A 93 -4.30 -1.98 -18.64
N GLY A 94 -3.31 -2.87 -18.75
CA GLY A 94 -1.92 -2.62 -18.41
C GLY A 94 -1.53 -3.03 -16.99
N VAL A 95 -2.32 -3.84 -16.28
CA VAL A 95 -1.97 -4.32 -14.93
C VAL A 95 -0.91 -5.42 -15.02
N LYS A 96 0.17 -5.31 -14.23
CA LYS A 96 1.15 -6.39 -14.06
C LYS A 96 0.70 -7.29 -12.91
N PHE A 97 0.60 -8.59 -13.17
CA PHE A 97 0.31 -9.58 -12.14
C PHE A 97 1.59 -10.13 -11.52
N ILE A 98 1.60 -10.25 -10.18
CA ILE A 98 2.59 -11.02 -9.44
C ILE A 98 1.82 -12.02 -8.60
N SER A 99 1.95 -13.31 -8.90
CA SER A 99 1.24 -14.35 -8.18
C SER A 99 2.08 -14.92 -7.03
N VAL A 100 1.42 -15.22 -5.92
CA VAL A 100 2.00 -15.99 -4.82
C VAL A 100 1.05 -17.10 -4.40
N LYS A 101 1.61 -18.19 -3.89
CA LYS A 101 0.81 -19.29 -3.33
C LYS A 101 0.08 -18.82 -2.07
N ALA A 102 -1.24 -18.87 -2.08
CA ALA A 102 -2.04 -18.48 -0.93
C ALA A 102 -1.98 -19.53 0.19
N LEU A 103 -2.20 -19.07 1.43
CA LEU A 103 -2.46 -19.93 2.58
C LEU A 103 -3.80 -20.65 2.43
N LYS A 104 -4.04 -21.70 3.24
CA LYS A 104 -5.31 -22.45 3.25
C LYS A 104 -6.55 -21.57 3.47
N ASN A 105 -6.39 -20.44 4.16
CA ASN A 105 -7.46 -19.46 4.42
C ASN A 105 -7.64 -18.42 3.29
N GLY A 106 -6.96 -18.57 2.16
CA GLY A 106 -7.03 -17.67 1.00
C GLY A 106 -6.24 -16.36 1.16
N ARG A 107 -5.55 -16.15 2.27
CA ARG A 107 -4.68 -14.97 2.46
C ARG A 107 -3.34 -15.19 1.79
N LEU A 108 -2.73 -14.10 1.32
CA LEU A 108 -1.36 -14.13 0.81
C LEU A 108 -0.37 -14.11 1.99
N PRO A 109 0.57 -15.06 2.07
CA PRO A 109 1.61 -15.05 3.09
C PRO A 109 2.56 -13.86 2.84
N LEU A 110 2.74 -13.00 3.85
CA LEU A 110 3.49 -11.74 3.68
C LEU A 110 4.96 -11.94 3.34
N ASP A 111 5.59 -12.99 3.86
CA ASP A 111 6.97 -13.33 3.55
C ASP A 111 7.15 -13.66 2.06
N GLU A 112 6.23 -14.42 1.46
CA GLU A 112 6.24 -14.70 0.02
C GLU A 112 5.94 -13.43 -0.80
N VAL A 113 5.01 -12.59 -0.35
CA VAL A 113 4.76 -11.28 -0.96
C VAL A 113 6.04 -10.45 -0.99
N PHE A 114 6.73 -10.29 0.14
CA PHE A 114 7.94 -9.47 0.22
C PHE A 114 9.11 -10.08 -0.55
N LYS A 115 9.26 -11.42 -0.59
CA LYS A 115 10.22 -12.10 -1.47
C LYS A 115 9.94 -11.79 -2.95
N ALA A 116 8.68 -11.89 -3.37
CA ALA A 116 8.28 -11.59 -4.75
C ALA A 116 8.52 -10.12 -5.12
N LEU A 117 8.21 -9.19 -4.21
CA LEU A 117 8.50 -7.76 -4.39
C LEU A 117 10.00 -7.48 -4.51
N LYS A 118 10.81 -8.08 -3.64
CA LYS A 118 12.28 -7.97 -3.68
C LYS A 118 12.86 -8.53 -4.98
N ALA A 119 12.36 -9.67 -5.45
CA ALA A 119 12.76 -10.26 -6.74
C ALA A 119 12.40 -9.36 -7.94
N ASN A 120 11.42 -8.48 -7.79
CA ASN A 120 11.03 -7.48 -8.79
C ASN A 120 11.70 -6.10 -8.55
N GLY A 121 12.70 -6.01 -7.67
CA GLY A 121 13.51 -4.79 -7.46
C GLY A 121 12.96 -3.81 -6.44
N ILE A 122 11.99 -4.20 -5.61
CA ILE A 122 11.49 -3.37 -4.51
C ILE A 122 12.34 -3.64 -3.26
N HIS A 123 13.17 -2.66 -2.87
CA HIS A 123 14.02 -2.74 -1.68
C HIS A 123 13.48 -1.93 -0.51
N THR A 124 12.78 -0.85 -0.81
CA THR A 124 12.11 0.03 0.16
C THR A 124 10.62 0.10 -0.17
N LEU A 125 9.77 -0.18 0.82
CA LEU A 125 8.33 -0.30 0.64
C LEU A 125 7.59 0.57 1.66
N MET A 126 6.74 1.45 1.16
CA MET A 126 5.80 2.19 2.00
C MET A 126 4.45 1.49 2.03
N ILE A 127 3.91 1.22 3.23
CA ILE A 127 2.56 0.66 3.40
C ILE A 127 1.68 1.73 4.02
N GLU A 128 0.71 2.25 3.26
CA GLU A 128 -0.16 3.34 3.72
C GLU A 128 -1.58 2.89 4.06
N GLY A 129 -2.05 1.82 3.41
CA GLY A 129 -3.49 1.55 3.30
C GLY A 129 -3.90 0.13 3.68
N GLY A 130 -4.91 0.05 4.53
CA GLY A 130 -5.61 -1.17 4.91
C GLY A 130 -5.20 -1.64 6.30
N SER A 131 -6.08 -1.43 7.27
CA SER A 131 -5.86 -1.81 8.68
C SER A 131 -5.38 -3.25 8.84
N ARG A 132 -5.95 -4.18 8.06
CA ARG A 132 -5.54 -5.59 8.04
C ARG A 132 -4.10 -5.80 7.56
N VAL A 133 -3.65 -5.07 6.54
CA VAL A 133 -2.28 -5.16 6.01
C VAL A 133 -1.31 -4.56 7.03
N ILE A 134 -1.60 -3.35 7.51
CA ILE A 134 -0.81 -2.65 8.52
C ILE A 134 -0.66 -3.52 9.77
N GLN A 135 -1.76 -4.06 10.30
CA GLN A 135 -1.74 -4.93 11.47
C GLN A 135 -0.93 -6.22 11.25
N SER A 136 -0.99 -6.81 10.05
CA SER A 136 -0.19 -8.00 9.73
C SER A 136 1.32 -7.69 9.68
N CYS A 137 1.69 -6.48 9.26
CA CYS A 137 3.10 -6.04 9.22
C CYS A 137 3.61 -5.58 10.60
N LEU A 138 2.75 -4.93 11.39
CA LEU A 138 3.13 -4.36 12.69
C LEU A 138 3.64 -5.37 13.70
N LYS A 139 3.23 -6.65 13.58
CA LYS A 139 3.74 -7.71 14.44
C LYS A 139 5.26 -7.77 14.35
N ASP A 140 5.80 -8.07 13.16
CA ASP A 140 7.22 -8.40 13.03
C ASP A 140 7.95 -7.75 11.85
N VAL A 141 7.23 -7.21 10.86
CA VAL A 141 7.76 -6.85 9.54
C VAL A 141 7.61 -5.35 9.26
N TRP A 142 8.41 -4.55 9.94
CA TRP A 142 8.53 -3.11 9.74
C TRP A 142 9.86 -2.57 10.28
N ASP A 143 10.35 -1.49 9.69
CA ASP A 143 11.55 -0.77 10.12
C ASP A 143 11.23 0.62 10.72
N GLN A 144 10.25 1.31 10.09
CA GLN A 144 9.78 2.62 10.50
C GLN A 144 8.25 2.66 10.57
N LEU A 145 7.72 3.30 11.59
CA LEU A 145 6.30 3.57 11.76
C LEU A 145 6.06 5.07 11.86
N ILE A 146 5.23 5.59 10.96
CA ILE A 146 4.83 7.00 10.95
C ILE A 146 3.34 7.09 11.28
N ILE A 147 3.00 7.70 12.41
CA ILE A 147 1.62 7.92 12.85
C ILE A 147 1.33 9.42 12.74
N THR A 148 0.29 9.78 12.00
CA THR A 148 -0.17 11.17 11.90
C THR A 148 -1.50 11.32 12.63
N THR A 149 -1.58 12.26 13.55
CA THR A 149 -2.78 12.56 14.33
C THR A 149 -3.24 13.99 14.05
N ALA A 150 -4.43 14.11 13.46
CA ALA A 150 -5.08 15.38 13.21
C ALA A 150 -5.88 15.84 14.46
N PRO A 151 -6.00 17.14 14.72
CA PRO A 151 -6.72 17.67 15.89
C PRO A 151 -8.24 17.71 15.61
N ILE A 152 -8.84 16.56 15.29
CA ILE A 152 -10.28 16.41 15.00
C ILE A 152 -10.87 15.19 15.71
N PHE A 153 -12.18 15.24 15.98
CA PHE A 153 -12.94 14.10 16.50
C PHE A 153 -13.69 13.42 15.35
N ILE A 154 -13.55 12.09 15.22
CA ILE A 154 -14.22 11.30 14.18
C ILE A 154 -15.57 10.74 14.67
N GLY A 155 -15.69 10.41 15.95
CA GLY A 155 -16.88 9.78 16.51
C GLY A 155 -16.99 8.28 16.19
N SER A 156 -18.20 7.74 16.26
CA SER A 156 -18.49 6.31 16.15
C SER A 156 -18.24 5.72 14.76
N ASP A 157 -18.23 6.56 13.72
CA ASP A 157 -18.01 6.12 12.33
C ASP A 157 -16.51 5.94 12.00
N GLY A 158 -15.65 6.08 13.01
CA GLY A 158 -14.21 5.89 12.87
C GLY A 158 -13.84 4.46 12.55
N VAL A 159 -12.99 4.28 11.53
CA VAL A 159 -12.40 2.98 11.21
C VAL A 159 -11.14 2.79 12.07
N PRO A 160 -11.04 1.73 12.89
CA PRO A 160 -9.85 1.48 13.69
C PRO A 160 -8.65 1.16 12.78
N ALA A 161 -7.52 1.82 13.05
CA ALA A 161 -6.27 1.55 12.35
C ALA A 161 -5.73 0.14 12.64
N ILE A 162 -5.99 -0.35 13.85
CA ILE A 162 -5.60 -1.66 14.37
C ILE A 162 -6.86 -2.27 15.01
N GLN A 163 -7.27 -3.46 14.59
CA GLN A 163 -8.46 -4.12 15.14
C GLN A 163 -8.17 -4.96 16.38
N ASP A 164 -7.01 -5.60 16.43
CA ASP A 164 -6.57 -6.42 17.55
C ASP A 164 -5.15 -6.00 17.95
N SER A 165 -4.98 -5.68 19.23
CA SER A 165 -3.73 -5.23 19.83
C SER A 165 -2.91 -6.35 20.48
N ASN A 166 -3.41 -7.60 20.45
CA ASN A 166 -2.66 -8.76 20.91
C ASN A 166 -1.38 -8.91 20.10
N ASP A 167 -0.28 -9.14 20.82
CA ASP A 167 1.06 -9.38 20.26
C ASP A 167 1.62 -8.22 19.42
N LEU A 168 1.24 -6.97 19.72
CA LEU A 168 1.87 -5.81 19.10
C LEU A 168 3.13 -5.35 19.84
N PRO A 169 4.18 -4.93 19.13
CA PRO A 169 5.42 -4.50 19.75
C PRO A 169 5.22 -3.17 20.48
N LYS A 170 5.98 -2.98 21.56
CA LYS A 170 6.18 -1.64 22.14
C LYS A 170 7.03 -0.81 21.17
N LEU A 171 6.58 0.41 20.91
CA LEU A 171 7.32 1.36 20.07
C LEU A 171 8.52 1.92 20.85
N ASN A 172 9.68 1.97 20.20
CA ASN A 172 10.92 2.50 20.75
C ASN A 172 11.48 3.61 19.84
N LYS A 173 12.52 4.30 20.30
CA LYS A 173 13.25 5.34 19.53
C LYS A 173 12.30 6.34 18.86
N ILE A 174 11.38 6.87 19.65
CA ILE A 174 10.27 7.69 19.16
C ILE A 174 10.71 9.15 19.01
N LYS A 175 10.31 9.78 17.91
CA LYS A 175 10.41 11.22 17.68
C LYS A 175 9.02 11.79 17.42
N TYR A 176 8.79 13.01 17.90
CA TYR A 176 7.56 13.75 17.70
C TYR A 176 7.85 15.04 16.96
N GLN A 177 6.97 15.41 16.03
CA GLN A 177 7.04 16.68 15.32
C GLN A 177 5.64 17.18 14.95
N THR A 178 5.42 18.48 15.07
CA THR A 178 4.22 19.12 14.54
C THR A 178 4.42 19.44 13.07
N MET A 179 3.44 19.08 12.22
CA MET A 179 3.42 19.33 10.79
C MET A 179 2.14 20.09 10.42
N GLY A 180 2.21 21.42 10.39
CA GLY A 180 1.03 22.26 10.26
C GLY A 180 0.18 22.18 11.51
N ARG A 181 -1.06 21.68 11.40
CA ARG A 181 -1.96 21.46 12.55
C ARG A 181 -1.89 20.03 13.10
N ASP A 182 -1.25 19.11 12.38
CA ASP A 182 -1.20 17.70 12.74
C ASP A 182 0.05 17.43 13.58
N SER A 183 -0.02 16.41 14.43
CA SER A 183 1.14 15.86 15.11
C SER A 183 1.59 14.57 14.42
N VAL A 184 2.90 14.38 14.33
CA VAL A 184 3.52 13.22 13.69
C VAL A 184 4.44 12.53 14.70
N LEU A 185 4.19 11.25 14.92
CA LEU A 185 5.06 10.34 15.67
C LEU A 185 5.81 9.47 14.66
N ALA A 186 7.13 9.44 14.77
CA ALA A 186 7.99 8.50 14.03
C ALA A 186 8.69 7.56 15.01
N ALA A 187 8.48 6.25 14.84
CA ALA A 187 9.15 5.21 15.60
C ALA A 187 10.04 4.36 14.69
N THR A 188 11.14 3.85 15.25
CA THR A 188 12.05 2.93 14.57
C THR A 188 12.25 1.70 15.43
N LYS A 189 12.39 0.53 14.78
CA LYS A 189 12.62 -0.73 15.49
C LYS A 189 14.00 -0.76 16.17
#